data_AF-A0A7V1NTF7-F1
#
_entry.id   AF-A0A7V1NTF7-F1
#
_cell.length_a   1.000
_cell.length_b   1.000
_cell.length_c   1.000
_cell.angle_alpha   90.00
_cell.angle_beta   90.00
_cell.angle_gamma   90.00
#
_symmetry.space_group_name_H-M   'P 1'
#
loop_
_entity.id
_entity.type
_entity.pdbx_description
1 polymer ?
#
loop_
_entity_poly.entity_id
_entity_poly.type
_entity_poly.pdbx_seq_one_letter_code
_entity_poly.pdbx_strand_id
1 'polypeptide(L)'
;MTRRNIQDHTYWENFQVTEEDLEHLSNLLVEREIPLPLDELARALVAFRCQREEERIARELSKGTPYLPRNTYQVGETVVFPALEYATAQVIGVRDGHNPEYGAFSVIQAEFSNGRRREFAADLADHPLNKTQPAEESALRSPEDLYSEYGPRVRAALNTRLEAEFGFIRLAGQWFLKDLLVDINAGQLNLAEAVLDMAGGGPLPTEALVRDLDLPKEIDPQLRIFSLNYSLQEDDRFDEVGPAGEVLWYLRRLEPPEVLDPPMRLQPRVLEYD
;
A
#
# COMPACT_ATOMS: atom_id res chain seq x y z
N MET A 1 -20.32 -7.48 17.81
CA MET A 1 -19.67 -6.78 16.69
C MET A 1 -18.29 -7.36 16.56
N THR A 2 -18.00 -7.99 15.44
CA THR A 2 -16.67 -8.51 15.14
C THR A 2 -15.84 -7.34 14.61
N ARG A 3 -14.92 -6.79 15.40
CA ARG A 3 -14.28 -5.50 15.09
C ARG A 3 -13.22 -5.70 14.00
N ARG A 4 -13.54 -5.31 12.75
CA ARG A 4 -12.56 -5.17 11.66
C ARG A 4 -11.95 -3.78 11.75
N ASN A 5 -10.68 -3.69 12.15
CA ASN A 5 -10.06 -2.41 12.46
C ASN A 5 -9.98 -1.48 11.24
N ILE A 6 -9.71 -2.03 10.07
CA ILE A 6 -9.61 -1.28 8.80
C ILE A 6 -10.92 -0.60 8.37
N GLN A 7 -12.05 -1.02 8.94
CA GLN A 7 -13.36 -0.42 8.68
C GLN A 7 -13.67 0.72 9.66
N ASP A 8 -12.84 0.92 10.68
CA ASP A 8 -12.93 2.02 11.65
C ASP A 8 -12.15 3.23 11.13
N HIS A 9 -12.76 4.42 11.20
CA HIS A 9 -12.12 5.67 10.79
C HIS A 9 -10.81 5.94 11.56
N THR A 10 -10.80 5.61 12.85
CA THR A 10 -9.66 5.86 13.75
C THR A 10 -8.40 5.09 13.38
N TYR A 11 -8.55 3.94 12.69
CA TYR A 11 -7.42 3.20 12.13
C TYR A 11 -6.68 4.03 11.09
N TRP A 12 -7.41 4.63 10.16
CA TRP A 12 -6.84 5.46 9.10
C TRP A 12 -6.33 6.78 9.64
N GLU A 13 -6.95 7.34 10.68
CA GLU A 13 -6.42 8.52 11.36
C GLU A 13 -5.00 8.31 11.90
N ASN A 14 -4.70 7.12 12.40
CA ASN A 14 -3.39 6.80 12.96
C ASN A 14 -2.56 5.96 11.99
N PHE A 15 -2.87 5.99 10.70
CA PHE A 15 -2.22 5.18 9.69
C PHE A 15 -0.72 5.47 9.63
N GLN A 16 0.08 4.40 9.66
CA GLN A 16 1.52 4.44 9.49
C GLN A 16 1.93 3.30 8.55
N VAL A 17 2.89 3.59 7.68
CA VAL A 17 3.47 2.59 6.79
C VAL A 17 4.51 1.78 7.56
N THR A 18 4.36 0.46 7.57
CA THR A 18 5.22 -0.47 8.29
C THR A 18 6.24 -1.14 7.37
N GLU A 19 7.28 -1.77 7.92
CA GLU A 19 8.27 -2.53 7.12
C GLU A 19 7.63 -3.57 6.19
N GLU A 20 6.62 -4.29 6.68
CA GLU A 20 5.91 -5.30 5.89
C GLU A 20 5.12 -4.70 4.72
N ASP A 21 4.73 -3.43 4.82
CA ASP A 21 4.13 -2.72 3.67
C ASP A 21 5.18 -2.44 2.62
N LEU A 22 6.38 -2.03 3.03
CA LEU A 22 7.49 -1.78 2.12
C LEU A 22 7.93 -3.06 1.43
N GLU A 23 8.06 -4.16 2.17
CA GLU A 23 8.37 -5.47 1.61
C GLU A 23 7.32 -5.89 0.58
N HIS A 24 6.03 -5.70 0.88
CA HIS A 24 4.96 -5.97 -0.07
C HIS A 24 5.08 -5.12 -1.34
N LEU A 25 5.33 -3.81 -1.21
CA LEU A 25 5.47 -2.92 -2.37
C LEU A 25 6.76 -3.19 -3.16
N SER A 26 7.85 -3.58 -2.50
CA SER A 26 9.07 -4.04 -3.16
C SER A 26 8.79 -5.28 -4.00
N ASN A 27 8.11 -6.28 -3.43
CA ASN A 27 7.72 -7.49 -4.16
C ASN A 27 6.81 -7.15 -5.35
N LEU A 28 5.85 -6.23 -5.17
CA LEU A 28 5.00 -5.75 -6.26
C LEU A 28 5.83 -5.14 -7.41
N LEU A 29 6.83 -4.31 -7.09
CA LEU A 29 7.68 -3.69 -8.10
C LEU A 29 8.61 -4.70 -8.79
N VAL A 30 9.10 -5.71 -8.05
CA VAL A 30 9.86 -6.84 -8.61
C VAL A 30 8.98 -7.62 -9.59
N GLU A 31 7.75 -7.96 -9.21
CA GLU A 31 6.83 -8.74 -10.04
C GLU A 31 6.36 -7.97 -11.29
N ARG A 32 6.17 -6.66 -11.15
CA ARG A 32 5.70 -5.79 -12.25
C ARG A 32 6.83 -5.41 -13.20
N GLU A 33 8.06 -5.38 -12.72
CA GLU A 33 9.25 -4.96 -13.48
C GLU A 33 9.13 -3.56 -14.11
N ILE A 34 8.24 -2.71 -13.60
CA ILE A 34 8.01 -1.35 -14.09
C ILE A 34 7.86 -0.34 -12.94
N PRO A 35 8.28 0.93 -13.14
CA PRO A 35 8.05 2.00 -12.18
C PRO A 35 6.55 2.31 -12.05
N LEU A 36 6.08 2.51 -10.81
CA LEU A 36 4.66 2.75 -10.54
C LEU A 36 4.42 4.14 -9.94
N PRO A 37 3.31 4.82 -10.28
CA PRO A 37 2.95 6.07 -9.64
C PRO A 37 2.57 5.86 -8.18
N LEU A 38 2.79 6.89 -7.35
CA LEU A 38 2.45 6.85 -5.92
C LEU A 38 0.97 6.49 -5.66
N ASP A 39 0.06 6.93 -6.52
CA ASP A 39 -1.37 6.64 -6.37
C ASP A 39 -1.66 5.14 -6.45
N GLU A 40 -1.00 4.44 -7.38
CA GLU A 40 -1.18 3.00 -7.60
C GLU A 40 -0.53 2.17 -6.50
N LEU A 41 0.67 2.56 -6.04
CA LEU A 41 1.29 1.95 -4.86
C LEU A 41 0.42 2.11 -3.60
N ALA A 42 -0.17 3.28 -3.41
CA ALA A 42 -1.07 3.53 -2.28
C ALA A 42 -2.36 2.71 -2.37
N ARG A 43 -2.92 2.50 -3.57
CA ARG A 43 -4.08 1.61 -3.80
C ARG A 43 -3.73 0.17 -3.46
N ALA A 44 -2.60 -0.32 -3.99
CA ALA A 44 -2.10 -1.66 -3.73
C ALA A 44 -1.90 -1.89 -2.22
N LEU A 45 -1.35 -0.89 -1.52
CA LEU A 45 -1.17 -0.93 -0.08
C LEU A 45 -2.50 -1.06 0.68
N VAL A 46 -3.53 -0.29 0.32
CA VAL A 46 -4.86 -0.42 0.96
C VAL A 46 -5.45 -1.80 0.70
N ALA A 47 -5.36 -2.31 -0.53
CA ALA A 47 -5.82 -3.65 -0.87
C ALA A 47 -5.08 -4.73 -0.05
N PHE A 48 -3.77 -4.62 0.07
CA PHE A 48 -2.94 -5.51 0.89
C PHE A 48 -3.34 -5.50 2.36
N ARG A 49 -3.55 -4.31 2.95
CA ARG A 49 -4.01 -4.18 4.34
C ARG A 49 -5.38 -4.83 4.55
N CYS A 50 -6.28 -4.71 3.58
CA CYS A 50 -7.57 -5.38 3.62
C CYS A 50 -7.43 -6.91 3.58
N GLN A 51 -6.65 -7.42 2.61
CA GLN A 51 -6.40 -8.85 2.49
C GLN A 51 -5.78 -9.43 3.76
N ARG A 52 -4.78 -8.76 4.33
CA ARG A 52 -4.13 -9.21 5.57
C ARG A 52 -5.08 -9.29 6.76
N GLU A 53 -6.00 -8.34 6.87
CA GLU A 53 -7.01 -8.37 7.92
C GLU A 53 -7.95 -9.56 7.72
N GLU A 54 -8.42 -9.81 6.49
CA GLU A 54 -9.24 -11.00 6.19
C GLU A 54 -8.50 -12.30 6.50
N GLU A 55 -7.23 -12.41 6.12
CA GLU A 55 -6.40 -13.56 6.44
C GLU A 55 -6.20 -13.73 7.95
N ARG A 56 -6.01 -12.63 8.70
CA ARG A 56 -5.94 -12.66 10.15
C ARG A 56 -7.23 -13.19 10.74
N ILE A 57 -8.38 -12.70 10.28
CA ILE A 57 -9.70 -13.14 10.71
C ILE A 57 -9.91 -14.63 10.39
N ALA A 58 -9.58 -15.07 9.18
CA ALA A 58 -9.69 -16.46 8.77
C ALA A 58 -8.79 -17.37 9.62
N ARG A 59 -7.56 -16.95 9.93
CA ARG A 59 -6.65 -17.67 10.84
C ARG A 59 -7.18 -17.76 12.27
N GLU A 60 -7.86 -16.72 12.77
CA GLU A 60 -8.47 -16.76 14.09
C GLU A 60 -9.70 -17.68 14.11
N LEU A 61 -10.53 -17.63 13.07
CA LEU A 61 -11.71 -18.48 12.94
C LEU A 61 -11.37 -19.95 12.71
N SER A 62 -10.21 -20.28 12.12
CA SER A 62 -9.80 -21.67 11.92
C SER A 62 -9.36 -22.39 13.20
N LYS A 63 -9.22 -21.67 14.33
CA LYS A 63 -8.85 -22.24 15.63
C LYS A 63 -9.95 -23.09 16.28
N GLY A 64 -11.18 -23.03 15.80
CA GLY A 64 -12.30 -23.79 16.34
C GLY A 64 -13.63 -23.42 15.69
N THR A 65 -14.73 -23.95 16.23
CA THR A 65 -16.07 -23.65 15.70
C THR A 65 -16.45 -22.20 16.05
N PRO A 66 -16.83 -21.35 15.09
CA PRO A 66 -17.29 -20.00 15.39
C PRO A 66 -18.60 -20.02 16.17
N TYR A 67 -18.64 -19.28 17.28
CA TYR A 67 -19.81 -19.19 18.14
C TYR A 67 -20.94 -18.40 17.47
N LEU A 68 -22.06 -19.08 17.27
CA LEU A 68 -23.38 -18.54 17.01
C LEU A 68 -24.40 -19.12 18.01
N PRO A 69 -25.25 -18.29 18.64
CA PRO A 69 -26.27 -18.78 19.56
C PRO A 69 -27.24 -19.82 18.97
N ARG A 70 -27.51 -19.81 17.66
CA ARG A 70 -28.38 -20.82 17.01
C ARG A 70 -27.75 -22.21 16.93
N ASN A 71 -26.44 -22.32 17.05
CA ASN A 71 -25.74 -23.60 16.90
C ASN A 71 -25.77 -24.38 18.22
N THR A 72 -25.51 -25.67 18.13
CA THR A 72 -25.27 -26.56 19.27
C THR A 72 -23.78 -26.86 19.40
N TYR A 73 -23.32 -27.15 20.61
CA TYR A 73 -21.92 -27.44 20.91
C TYR A 73 -21.80 -28.61 21.90
N GLN A 74 -20.66 -29.27 21.89
CA GLN A 74 -20.41 -30.43 22.74
C GLN A 74 -19.31 -30.18 23.77
N VAL A 75 -19.39 -30.86 24.92
CA VAL A 75 -18.31 -30.83 25.92
C VAL A 75 -17.02 -31.34 25.29
N GLY A 76 -15.93 -30.58 25.45
CA GLY A 76 -14.63 -30.82 24.84
C GLY A 76 -14.38 -30.02 23.55
N GLU A 77 -15.43 -29.44 22.94
CA GLU A 77 -15.31 -28.66 21.71
C GLU A 77 -14.59 -27.32 21.94
N THR A 78 -13.74 -26.95 20.98
CA THR A 78 -13.08 -25.65 20.94
C THR A 78 -13.92 -24.67 20.15
N VAL A 79 -14.36 -23.59 20.82
CA VAL A 79 -15.24 -22.57 20.25
C VAL A 79 -14.51 -21.23 20.20
N VAL A 80 -14.63 -20.54 19.06
CA VAL A 80 -14.08 -19.20 18.83
C VAL A 80 -15.21 -18.19 18.95
N PHE A 81 -15.02 -17.10 19.70
CA PHE A 81 -16.04 -16.09 19.96
C PHE A 81 -15.75 -14.78 19.20
N PRO A 82 -16.32 -14.55 17.99
CA PRO A 82 -16.01 -13.34 17.19
C PRO A 82 -16.37 -12.03 17.90
N ALA A 83 -17.46 -12.03 18.68
CA ALA A 83 -17.88 -10.86 19.46
C ALA A 83 -17.02 -10.59 20.69
N LEU A 84 -16.08 -11.49 21.04
CA LEU A 84 -15.13 -11.35 22.14
C LEU A 84 -13.70 -11.36 21.58
N GLU A 85 -13.45 -10.58 20.52
CA GLU A 85 -12.12 -10.44 19.90
C GLU A 85 -11.50 -11.78 19.49
N TYR A 86 -12.34 -12.68 18.96
CA TYR A 86 -11.95 -14.03 18.55
C TYR A 86 -11.36 -14.89 19.67
N ALA A 87 -11.66 -14.58 20.93
CA ALA A 87 -11.23 -15.39 22.06
C ALA A 87 -11.66 -16.86 21.90
N THR A 88 -10.73 -17.76 22.15
CA THR A 88 -10.96 -19.21 22.10
C THR A 88 -11.28 -19.75 23.49
N ALA A 89 -12.26 -20.64 23.59
CA ALA A 89 -12.60 -21.34 24.82
C ALA A 89 -13.00 -22.79 24.55
N GLN A 90 -12.80 -23.65 25.54
CA GLN A 90 -13.27 -25.03 25.48
C GLN A 90 -14.62 -25.15 26.21
N VAL A 91 -15.57 -25.87 25.61
CA VAL A 91 -16.83 -26.17 26.27
C VAL A 91 -16.60 -27.21 27.37
N ILE A 92 -16.88 -26.85 28.62
CA ILE A 92 -16.70 -27.71 29.79
C ILE A 92 -18.02 -28.24 30.36
N GLY A 93 -19.15 -27.72 29.88
CA GLY A 93 -20.48 -28.18 30.29
C GLY A 93 -21.58 -27.69 29.35
N VAL A 94 -22.67 -28.45 29.28
CA VAL A 94 -23.89 -28.09 28.56
C VAL A 94 -25.08 -28.43 29.45
N ARG A 95 -26.03 -27.50 29.59
CA ARG A 95 -27.26 -27.68 30.39
C ARG A 95 -28.46 -27.05 29.71
N ASP A 96 -29.66 -27.47 30.06
CA ASP A 96 -30.87 -26.84 29.55
C ASP A 96 -31.06 -25.42 30.12
N GLY A 97 -31.35 -24.49 29.23
CA GLY A 97 -31.76 -23.13 29.56
C GLY A 97 -33.24 -23.07 29.93
N HIS A 98 -33.59 -22.25 30.91
CA HIS A 98 -34.97 -22.00 31.31
C HIS A 98 -35.23 -20.50 31.29
N ASN A 99 -35.96 -20.02 30.27
CA ASN A 99 -36.45 -18.65 30.23
C ASN A 99 -37.89 -18.63 29.66
N PRO A 100 -38.89 -18.13 30.42
CA PRO A 100 -40.28 -18.02 29.97
C PRO A 100 -40.46 -17.24 28.66
N GLU A 101 -39.56 -16.31 28.34
CA GLU A 101 -39.67 -15.43 27.16
C GLU A 101 -39.06 -16.04 25.88
N TYR A 102 -38.10 -16.96 26.00
CA TYR A 102 -37.26 -17.41 24.86
C TYR A 102 -37.43 -18.88 24.48
N GLY A 103 -38.39 -19.59 25.10
CA GLY A 103 -38.63 -21.01 24.81
C GLY A 103 -37.49 -21.92 25.29
N ALA A 104 -37.38 -23.11 24.68
CA ALA A 104 -36.31 -24.06 24.98
C ALA A 104 -35.02 -23.64 24.26
N PHE A 105 -33.91 -23.62 25.00
CA PHE A 105 -32.56 -23.40 24.50
C PHE A 105 -31.58 -24.10 25.44
N SER A 106 -30.30 -24.21 25.05
CA SER A 106 -29.24 -24.77 25.90
C SER A 106 -28.27 -23.67 26.36
N VAL A 107 -27.54 -23.94 27.44
CA VAL A 107 -26.49 -23.07 27.96
C VAL A 107 -25.20 -23.88 27.98
N ILE A 108 -24.20 -23.38 27.26
CA ILE A 108 -22.84 -23.91 27.30
C ILE A 108 -22.03 -23.16 28.36
N GLN A 109 -21.23 -23.88 29.13
CA GLN A 109 -20.21 -23.32 29.99
C GLN A 109 -18.87 -23.45 29.26
N ALA A 110 -18.21 -22.32 29.01
CA ALA A 110 -16.95 -22.27 28.29
C ALA A 110 -15.82 -21.77 29.20
N GLU A 111 -14.68 -22.45 29.17
CA GLU A 111 -13.45 -22.08 29.87
C GLU A 111 -12.44 -21.49 28.88
N PHE A 112 -12.09 -20.23 29.10
CA PHE A 112 -11.12 -19.50 28.28
C PHE A 112 -9.69 -19.83 28.71
N SER A 113 -8.73 -19.58 27.81
CA SER A 113 -7.29 -19.81 28.06
C SER A 113 -6.74 -19.10 29.31
N ASN A 114 -7.37 -18.00 29.74
CA ASN A 114 -7.03 -17.28 30.96
C ASN A 114 -7.68 -17.86 32.25
N GLY A 115 -8.32 -19.03 32.16
CA GLY A 115 -9.01 -19.70 33.26
C GLY A 115 -10.36 -19.09 33.63
N ARG A 116 -10.80 -18.02 32.95
CA ARG A 116 -12.15 -17.47 33.17
C ARG A 116 -13.19 -18.42 32.60
N ARG A 117 -14.27 -18.61 33.36
CA ARG A 117 -15.43 -19.39 32.92
C ARG A 117 -16.59 -18.44 32.66
N ARG A 118 -17.28 -18.63 31.55
CA ARG A 118 -18.49 -17.89 31.20
C ARG A 118 -19.54 -18.83 30.62
N GLU A 119 -20.80 -18.44 30.76
CA GLU A 119 -21.93 -19.16 30.18
C GLU A 119 -22.44 -18.43 28.94
N PHE A 120 -22.88 -19.19 27.94
CA PHE A 120 -23.36 -18.69 26.66
C PHE A 120 -24.59 -19.50 26.21
N ALA A 121 -25.55 -18.85 25.56
CA ALA A 121 -26.73 -19.53 25.03
C ALA A 121 -26.39 -20.29 23.74
N ALA A 122 -26.93 -21.49 23.60
CA ALA A 122 -26.83 -22.33 22.42
C ALA A 122 -28.24 -22.83 22.07
N ASP A 123 -28.44 -23.31 20.84
CA ASP A 123 -29.76 -23.69 20.33
C ASP A 123 -30.82 -22.56 20.40
N LEU A 124 -30.39 -21.29 20.36
CA LEU A 124 -31.25 -20.11 20.41
C LEU A 124 -31.35 -19.48 19.02
N ALA A 125 -32.44 -19.77 18.30
CA ALA A 125 -32.62 -19.36 16.91
C ALA A 125 -32.73 -17.84 16.71
N ASP A 126 -33.54 -17.14 17.51
CA ASP A 126 -33.73 -15.68 17.39
C ASP A 126 -32.80 -14.93 18.35
N HIS A 127 -31.61 -14.59 17.85
CA HIS A 127 -30.64 -13.78 18.57
C HIS A 127 -29.91 -12.83 17.60
N PRO A 128 -29.62 -11.57 17.99
CA PRO A 128 -28.92 -10.62 17.13
C PRO A 128 -27.61 -11.15 16.53
N LEU A 129 -26.82 -11.89 17.32
CA LEU A 129 -25.56 -12.52 16.87
C LEU A 129 -25.74 -13.61 15.78
N ASN A 130 -26.95 -14.14 15.55
CA ASN A 130 -27.20 -15.07 14.46
C ASN A 130 -27.36 -14.36 13.11
N LYS A 131 -27.69 -13.06 13.13
CA LYS A 131 -27.98 -12.24 11.94
C LYS A 131 -26.74 -11.50 11.43
N THR A 132 -25.68 -11.42 12.24
CA THR A 132 -24.46 -10.63 11.94
C THR A 132 -23.49 -11.28 10.94
N GLN A 133 -23.62 -12.55 10.58
CA GLN A 133 -22.66 -13.18 9.64
C GLN A 133 -22.89 -12.85 8.15
N PRO A 134 -24.12 -12.91 7.59
CA PRO A 134 -24.32 -12.58 6.16
C PRO A 134 -24.56 -11.09 5.89
N ALA A 135 -25.16 -10.36 6.85
CA ALA A 135 -25.62 -8.98 6.61
C ALA A 135 -24.53 -7.92 6.84
N GLU A 136 -23.50 -8.21 7.65
CA GLU A 136 -22.38 -7.27 7.84
C GLU A 136 -21.38 -7.34 6.68
N GLU A 137 -21.21 -8.48 6.00
CA GLU A 137 -20.33 -8.59 4.82
C GLU A 137 -20.76 -7.67 3.66
N SER A 138 -22.06 -7.46 3.46
CA SER A 138 -22.56 -6.51 2.44
C SER A 138 -22.43 -5.03 2.84
N ALA A 139 -22.13 -4.73 4.09
CA ALA A 139 -21.95 -3.36 4.60
C ALA A 139 -20.48 -2.95 4.73
N LEU A 140 -19.54 -3.85 4.44
CA LEU A 140 -18.12 -3.54 4.46
C LEU A 140 -17.77 -2.69 3.25
N ARG A 141 -17.00 -1.62 3.50
CA ARG A 141 -16.40 -0.85 2.41
C ARG A 141 -15.35 -1.70 1.73
N SER A 142 -15.39 -1.74 0.40
CA SER A 142 -14.38 -2.42 -0.40
C SER A 142 -13.02 -1.70 -0.26
N PRO A 143 -11.90 -2.34 -0.64
CA PRO A 143 -10.60 -1.66 -0.66
C PRO A 143 -10.61 -0.37 -1.50
N GLU A 144 -11.35 -0.34 -2.60
CA GLU A 144 -11.47 0.85 -3.45
C GLU A 144 -12.30 1.96 -2.78
N ASP A 145 -13.36 1.61 -2.04
CA ASP A 145 -14.14 2.58 -1.27
C ASP A 145 -13.29 3.18 -0.14
N LEU A 146 -12.55 2.33 0.58
CA LEU A 146 -11.61 2.77 1.61
C LEU A 146 -10.51 3.65 1.04
N TYR A 147 -9.97 3.31 -0.14
CA TYR A 147 -8.98 4.15 -0.82
C TYR A 147 -9.58 5.48 -1.29
N SER A 148 -10.80 5.48 -1.79
CA SER A 148 -11.48 6.70 -2.22
C SER A 148 -11.63 7.70 -1.06
N GLU A 149 -11.88 7.20 0.14
CA GLU A 149 -12.02 8.02 1.35
C GLU A 149 -10.68 8.41 1.99
N TYR A 150 -9.75 7.45 2.13
CA TYR A 150 -8.52 7.62 2.90
C TYR A 150 -7.25 7.80 2.06
N GLY A 151 -7.35 7.68 0.73
CA GLY A 151 -6.25 7.72 -0.23
C GLY A 151 -5.30 8.90 -0.09
N PRO A 152 -5.77 10.16 0.08
CA PRO A 152 -4.89 11.30 0.30
C PRO A 152 -3.94 11.12 1.49
N ARG A 153 -4.45 10.53 2.58
CA ARG A 153 -3.67 10.28 3.80
C ARG A 153 -2.67 9.15 3.61
N VAL A 154 -3.11 8.07 2.96
CA VAL A 154 -2.25 6.92 2.63
C VAL A 154 -1.11 7.36 1.72
N ARG A 155 -1.40 8.14 0.66
CA ARG A 155 -0.37 8.69 -0.23
C ARG A 155 0.62 9.59 0.50
N ALA A 156 0.16 10.47 1.39
CA ALA A 156 1.04 11.35 2.15
C ALA A 156 1.98 10.57 3.09
N ALA A 157 1.44 9.59 3.82
CA ALA A 157 2.21 8.72 4.69
C ALA A 157 3.20 7.85 3.90
N LEU A 158 2.76 7.29 2.77
CA LEU A 158 3.57 6.46 1.90
C LEU A 158 4.69 7.24 1.23
N ASN A 159 4.41 8.43 0.68
CA ASN A 159 5.44 9.28 0.08
C ASN A 159 6.55 9.59 1.08
N THR A 160 6.18 10.04 2.29
CA THR A 160 7.15 10.30 3.36
C THR A 160 7.97 9.06 3.70
N ARG A 161 7.33 7.89 3.80
CA ARG A 161 8.01 6.64 4.14
C ARG A 161 8.98 6.21 3.03
N LEU A 162 8.58 6.28 1.76
CA LEU A 162 9.41 5.89 0.61
C LEU A 162 10.57 6.85 0.40
N GLU A 163 10.39 8.16 0.61
CA GLU A 163 11.47 9.16 0.53
C GLU A 163 12.57 8.91 1.58
N ALA A 164 12.20 8.33 2.73
CA ALA A 164 13.16 7.96 3.77
C ALA A 164 13.89 6.63 3.49
N GLU A 165 13.46 5.85 2.50
CA GLU A 165 14.05 4.55 2.16
C GLU A 165 15.02 4.64 0.99
N PHE A 166 16.30 4.37 1.25
CA PHE A 166 17.35 4.44 0.23
C PHE A 166 17.15 3.47 -0.94
N GLY A 167 16.44 2.35 -0.71
CA GLY A 167 16.15 1.37 -1.76
C GLY A 167 15.11 1.83 -2.78
N PHE A 168 14.30 2.84 -2.44
CA PHE A 168 13.28 3.39 -3.32
C PHE A 168 13.74 4.71 -3.93
N ILE A 169 13.50 4.89 -5.22
CA ILE A 169 13.82 6.12 -5.94
C ILE A 169 12.57 6.69 -6.58
N ARG A 170 12.47 8.01 -6.58
CA ARG A 170 11.36 8.75 -7.18
C ARG A 170 11.85 9.59 -8.35
N LEU A 171 11.14 9.49 -9.48
CA LEU A 171 11.39 10.28 -10.66
C LEU A 171 10.09 10.56 -11.41
N ALA A 172 9.83 11.83 -11.75
CA ALA A 172 8.61 12.26 -12.43
C ALA A 172 7.29 11.73 -11.79
N GLY A 173 7.26 11.60 -10.47
CA GLY A 173 6.09 11.08 -9.72
C GLY A 173 5.93 9.56 -9.75
N GLN A 174 6.84 8.84 -10.39
CA GLN A 174 6.93 7.38 -10.36
C GLN A 174 7.99 6.90 -9.38
N TRP A 175 7.77 5.71 -8.83
CA TRP A 175 8.61 5.06 -7.84
C TRP A 175 9.08 3.70 -8.34
N PHE A 176 10.36 3.39 -8.08
CA PHE A 176 10.92 2.08 -8.39
C PHE A 176 12.04 1.69 -7.40
N LEU A 177 12.53 0.46 -7.51
CA LEU A 177 13.66 -0.04 -6.71
C LEU A 177 14.98 0.28 -7.39
N LYS A 178 15.90 0.87 -6.63
CA LYS A 178 17.23 1.27 -7.11
C LYS A 178 18.02 0.08 -7.66
N ASP A 179 17.99 -1.05 -6.96
CA ASP A 179 18.78 -2.24 -7.28
C ASP A 179 18.28 -2.97 -8.54
N LEU A 180 17.10 -2.61 -9.05
CA LEU A 180 16.50 -3.20 -10.26
C LEU A 180 16.62 -2.30 -11.49
N LEU A 181 17.32 -1.17 -11.38
CA LEU A 181 17.58 -0.32 -12.53
C LEU A 181 18.48 -1.01 -13.55
N VAL A 182 18.25 -0.67 -14.81
CA VAL A 182 19.17 -1.04 -15.89
C VAL A 182 20.48 -0.29 -15.68
N ASP A 183 21.60 -1.01 -15.72
CA ASP A 183 22.92 -0.41 -15.63
C ASP A 183 23.21 0.43 -16.88
N ILE A 184 23.37 1.74 -16.69
CA ILE A 184 23.71 2.70 -17.75
C ILE A 184 25.16 3.13 -17.58
N ASN A 185 25.99 2.78 -18.55
CA ASN A 185 27.42 3.07 -18.50
C ASN A 185 27.76 4.43 -19.15
N ALA A 186 28.99 4.89 -18.90
CA ALA A 186 29.50 6.15 -19.45
C ALA A 186 29.45 6.22 -20.99
N GLY A 187 29.59 5.10 -21.70
CA GLY A 187 29.49 5.05 -23.15
C GLY A 187 28.08 5.38 -23.66
N GLN A 188 27.05 4.86 -22.97
CA GLN A 188 25.65 5.18 -23.26
C GLN A 188 25.34 6.65 -22.91
N LEU A 189 25.86 7.17 -21.79
CA LEU A 189 25.71 8.59 -21.46
C LEU A 189 26.38 9.50 -22.50
N ASN A 190 27.56 9.14 -23.01
CA ASN A 190 28.22 9.89 -24.08
C ASN A 190 27.41 9.88 -25.38
N LEU A 191 26.71 8.79 -25.67
CA LEU A 191 25.84 8.71 -26.83
C LEU A 191 24.59 9.58 -26.65
N ALA A 192 24.00 9.60 -25.46
CA ALA A 192 22.91 10.53 -25.13
C ALA A 192 23.35 12.00 -25.27
N GLU A 193 24.56 12.35 -24.79
CA GLU A 193 25.13 13.68 -25.01
C GLU A 193 25.29 14.00 -26.50
N ALA A 194 25.81 13.08 -27.31
CA ALA A 194 25.96 13.29 -28.74
C ALA A 194 24.62 13.51 -29.46
N VAL A 195 23.57 12.77 -29.07
CA VAL A 195 22.20 12.96 -29.60
C VAL A 195 21.67 14.36 -29.26
N LEU A 196 21.82 14.81 -28.01
CA LEU A 196 21.42 16.16 -27.61
C LEU A 196 22.25 17.25 -28.31
N ASP A 197 23.56 17.05 -28.48
CA ASP A 197 24.44 18.01 -29.17
C ASP A 197 24.04 18.18 -30.65
N MET A 198 23.72 17.08 -31.35
CA MET A 198 23.18 17.12 -32.71
C MET A 198 21.83 17.85 -32.80
N ALA A 199 21.05 17.83 -31.71
CA ALA A 199 19.80 18.59 -31.58
C ALA A 199 20.00 20.02 -31.07
N GLY A 200 21.24 20.53 -31.03
CA GLY A 200 21.55 21.88 -30.58
C GLY A 200 21.42 22.09 -29.07
N GLY A 201 21.56 21.01 -28.29
CA GLY A 201 21.47 21.02 -26.82
C GLY A 201 20.15 20.49 -26.26
N GLY A 202 19.09 20.37 -27.07
CA GLY A 202 17.75 19.93 -26.63
C GLY A 202 16.70 21.06 -26.70
N PRO A 203 15.59 20.97 -25.94
CA PRO A 203 15.21 19.86 -25.05
C PRO A 203 14.73 18.64 -25.85
N LEU A 204 15.09 17.43 -25.40
CA LEU A 204 14.56 16.17 -25.97
C LEU A 204 13.94 15.28 -24.90
N PRO A 205 12.85 14.56 -25.23
CA PRO A 205 12.31 13.52 -24.36
C PRO A 205 13.23 12.30 -24.35
N THR A 206 13.21 11.56 -23.26
CA THR A 206 14.05 10.37 -23.04
C THR A 206 13.86 9.30 -24.10
N GLU A 207 12.63 9.14 -24.59
CA GLU A 207 12.29 8.20 -25.66
C GLU A 207 13.02 8.51 -26.98
N ALA A 208 13.37 9.77 -27.22
CA ALA A 208 14.18 10.15 -28.37
C ALA A 208 15.64 9.70 -28.20
N LEU A 209 16.15 9.75 -26.97
CA LEU A 209 17.52 9.34 -26.64
C LEU A 209 17.66 7.81 -26.69
N VAL A 210 16.70 7.08 -26.11
CA VAL A 210 16.73 5.61 -26.01
C VAL A 210 16.85 4.91 -27.37
N ARG A 211 16.33 5.50 -28.45
CA ARG A 211 16.36 4.90 -29.80
C ARG A 211 17.77 4.62 -30.31
N ASP A 212 18.69 5.52 -29.99
CA ASP A 212 20.07 5.45 -30.44
C ASP A 212 20.96 4.73 -29.42
N LEU A 213 20.47 4.51 -28.19
CA LEU A 213 21.15 3.74 -27.16
C LEU A 213 20.94 2.23 -27.36
N ASP A 214 22.03 1.47 -27.33
CA ASP A 214 22.00 0.00 -27.37
C ASP A 214 21.61 -0.56 -25.98
N LEU A 215 20.37 -0.30 -25.56
CA LEU A 215 19.79 -0.86 -24.32
C LEU A 215 19.15 -2.23 -24.60
N PRO A 216 19.25 -3.21 -23.67
CA PRO A 216 18.66 -4.54 -23.82
C PRO A 216 17.18 -4.46 -24.23
N LYS A 217 16.77 -5.20 -25.26
CA LYS A 217 15.40 -5.09 -25.82
C LYS A 217 14.38 -5.94 -25.08
N GLU A 218 14.88 -6.87 -24.27
CA GLU A 218 14.12 -7.79 -23.45
C GLU A 218 13.51 -7.11 -22.22
N ILE A 219 14.07 -5.96 -21.81
CA ILE A 219 13.62 -5.19 -20.65
C ILE A 219 12.45 -4.29 -21.07
N ASP A 220 11.46 -4.17 -20.18
CA ASP A 220 10.31 -3.31 -20.40
C ASP A 220 10.74 -1.88 -20.80
N PRO A 221 10.13 -1.28 -21.85
CA PRO A 221 10.45 0.07 -22.28
C PRO A 221 10.36 1.12 -21.16
N GLN A 222 9.37 1.01 -20.25
CA GLN A 222 9.18 1.96 -19.16
C GLN A 222 10.35 1.91 -18.18
N LEU A 223 10.82 0.71 -17.82
CA LEU A 223 11.96 0.53 -16.95
C LEU A 223 13.25 1.08 -17.59
N ARG A 224 13.44 0.89 -18.90
CA ARG A 224 14.61 1.46 -19.61
C ARG A 224 14.60 2.98 -19.61
N ILE A 225 13.44 3.58 -19.91
CA ILE A 225 13.27 5.05 -19.89
C ILE A 225 13.55 5.57 -18.47
N PHE A 226 12.98 4.93 -17.46
CA PHE A 226 13.15 5.32 -16.06
C PHE A 226 14.62 5.21 -15.61
N SER A 227 15.30 4.12 -15.98
CA SER A 227 16.72 3.91 -15.66
C SER A 227 17.63 4.93 -16.35
N LEU A 228 17.34 5.25 -17.61
CA LEU A 228 18.08 6.30 -18.32
C LEU A 228 17.84 7.67 -17.68
N ASN A 229 16.59 8.02 -17.37
CA ASN A 229 16.28 9.28 -16.69
C ASN A 229 17.02 9.42 -15.37
N TYR A 230 17.02 8.36 -14.55
CA TYR A 230 17.75 8.36 -13.29
C TYR A 230 19.26 8.58 -13.53
N SER A 231 19.84 7.91 -14.51
CA SER A 231 21.27 8.02 -14.82
C SER A 231 21.66 9.39 -15.39
N LEU A 232 20.79 10.01 -16.19
CA LEU A 232 20.98 11.38 -16.70
C LEU A 232 20.86 12.41 -15.58
N GLN A 233 19.95 12.22 -14.63
CA GLN A 233 19.78 13.11 -13.48
C GLN A 233 21.02 13.16 -12.58
N GLU A 234 21.70 12.02 -12.42
CA GLU A 234 22.90 11.90 -11.59
C GLU A 234 24.18 12.38 -12.31
N ASP A 235 24.12 12.71 -13.61
CA ASP A 235 25.27 13.18 -14.41
C ASP A 235 25.17 14.69 -14.67
N ASP A 236 26.18 15.43 -14.21
CA ASP A 236 26.22 16.89 -14.23
C ASP A 236 26.17 17.54 -15.63
N ARG A 237 26.33 16.77 -16.71
CA ARG A 237 26.25 17.30 -18.08
C ARG A 237 24.81 17.59 -18.51
N PHE A 238 23.85 16.92 -17.91
CA PHE A 238 22.46 16.98 -18.31
C PHE A 238 21.64 17.81 -17.33
N ASP A 239 20.62 18.46 -17.85
CA ASP A 239 19.63 19.19 -17.06
C ASP A 239 18.22 18.77 -17.43
N GLU A 240 17.38 18.58 -16.42
CA GLU A 240 15.97 18.26 -16.58
C GLU A 240 15.18 19.57 -16.63
N VAL A 241 14.57 19.85 -17.78
CA VAL A 241 13.90 21.12 -18.10
C VAL A 241 12.42 20.95 -18.46
N GLY A 242 11.85 19.78 -18.17
CA GLY A 242 10.47 19.42 -18.45
C GLY A 242 9.47 20.08 -17.48
N PRO A 243 8.22 20.28 -17.92
CA PRO A 243 7.14 20.64 -17.00
C PRO A 243 6.80 19.47 -16.07
N ALA A 244 6.08 19.76 -14.98
CA ALA A 244 5.70 18.74 -14.01
C ALA A 244 4.99 17.53 -14.66
N GLY A 245 5.61 16.35 -14.54
CA GLY A 245 5.10 15.08 -15.08
C GLY A 245 5.64 14.70 -16.46
N GLU A 246 6.42 15.58 -17.10
CA GLU A 246 7.15 15.29 -18.34
C GLU A 246 8.64 15.43 -18.07
N VAL A 247 9.47 14.55 -18.64
CA VAL A 247 10.93 14.62 -18.49
C VAL A 247 11.52 15.03 -19.82
N LEU A 248 12.19 16.18 -19.83
CA LEU A 248 12.91 16.69 -21.00
C LEU A 248 14.35 17.01 -20.62
N TRP A 249 15.29 16.56 -21.44
CA TRP A 249 16.71 16.72 -21.17
C TRP A 249 17.35 17.79 -22.04
N TYR A 250 18.22 18.59 -21.44
CA TYR A 250 19.04 19.60 -22.08
C TYR A 250 20.52 19.41 -21.70
N LEU A 251 21.46 19.86 -22.55
CA LEU A 251 22.88 19.90 -22.21
C LEU A 251 23.24 21.20 -21.48
N ARG A 252 23.72 21.08 -20.24
CA ARG A 252 24.08 22.24 -19.41
C ARG A 252 25.03 23.22 -20.09
N ARG A 253 26.04 22.70 -20.81
CA ARG A 253 27.04 23.53 -21.50
C ARG A 253 26.48 24.35 -22.67
N LEU A 254 25.29 24.02 -23.16
CA LEU A 254 24.61 24.71 -24.26
C LEU A 254 23.42 25.53 -23.78
N GLU A 255 23.17 25.59 -22.46
CA GLU A 255 22.09 26.38 -21.92
C GLU A 255 22.21 27.85 -22.34
N PRO A 256 21.08 28.52 -22.59
CA PRO A 256 21.09 29.95 -22.87
C PRO A 256 21.80 30.72 -21.74
N PRO A 257 22.61 31.74 -22.07
CA PRO A 257 23.35 32.50 -21.07
C PRO A 257 22.43 33.15 -20.03
N GLU A 258 21.18 33.45 -20.38
CA GLU A 258 20.17 34.01 -19.48
C GLU A 258 19.69 33.02 -18.40
N VAL A 259 19.95 31.72 -18.55
CA VAL A 259 19.71 30.71 -17.51
C VAL A 259 20.88 30.69 -16.52
N LEU A 260 22.10 30.78 -17.04
CA LEU A 260 23.34 30.81 -16.25
C LEU A 260 23.56 32.14 -15.51
N ASP A 261 23.18 33.26 -16.14
CA ASP A 261 23.17 34.61 -15.58
C ASP A 261 21.76 35.23 -15.72
N PRO A 262 20.86 34.96 -14.76
CA PRO A 262 19.49 35.44 -14.81
C PRO A 262 19.44 36.97 -14.90
N PRO A 263 18.69 37.54 -15.86
CA PRO A 263 18.58 38.98 -15.99
C PRO A 263 18.05 39.59 -14.69
N MET A 264 18.53 40.79 -14.34
CA MET A 264 18.26 41.45 -13.05
C MET A 264 16.78 41.51 -12.63
N ARG A 265 15.83 41.47 -13.59
CA ARG A 265 14.38 41.46 -13.32
C ARG A 265 13.84 40.10 -12.85
N LEU A 266 14.56 39.02 -13.12
CA LEU A 266 14.24 37.63 -12.75
C LEU A 266 15.08 37.13 -11.57
N GLN A 267 16.07 37.91 -11.13
CA GLN A 267 16.83 37.59 -9.93
C GLN A 267 15.91 37.64 -8.70
N PRO A 268 15.95 36.63 -7.81
CA PRO A 268 15.15 36.62 -6.60
C PRO A 268 15.44 37.87 -5.77
N ARG A 269 14.40 38.65 -5.44
CA ARG A 269 14.53 39.66 -4.40
C ARG A 269 14.55 38.93 -3.06
N VAL A 270 15.72 38.89 -2.43
CA VAL A 270 15.81 38.51 -1.02
C VAL A 270 15.07 39.59 -0.21
N LEU A 271 13.87 39.26 0.24
CA LEU A 271 13.15 40.07 1.22
C LEU A 271 13.69 39.65 2.58
N GLU A 272 14.52 40.48 3.21
CA GLU A 272 14.83 40.32 4.63
C GLU A 272 13.55 40.57 5.43
N TYR A 273 13.10 39.57 6.18
CA TYR A 273 12.04 39.70 7.16
C TYR A 273 12.70 39.99 8.53
N ASP A 274 12.36 41.13 9.14
CA ASP A 274 12.68 41.48 10.54
C ASP A 274 11.86 40.64 11.54
#